data_AF-A0A9W6VI58-F1
#
_entry.id   AF-A0A9W6VI58-F1
#
_cell.length_a   1.000
_cell.length_b   1.000
_cell.length_c   1.000
_cell.angle_alpha   90.00
_cell.angle_beta   90.00
_cell.angle_gamma   90.00
#
_symmetry.space_group_name_H-M   'P 1'
#
loop_
_entity.id
_entity.type
_entity.pdbx_description
1 polymer ?
#
loop_
_entity_poly.entity_id
_entity_poly.type
_entity_poly.pdbx_seq_one_letter_code
_entity_poly.pdbx_strand_id
1 'polypeptide(L)'
;MFGIVLADQLDRLAKMVELRADRIPEFVGELFDYCAEHPELVRLVQWEALSLPANQVPGFAERSTSYQAKVDAIAEAQRLGRVDPQLDPRRVMLLLIGMAEWTLYVPQLATMIAGAPTNSAEQRADQRAFLVTLAQRLLEPRR
;
A
#
# COMPACT_ATOMS: atom_id res chain seq x y z
N MET A 1 -0.96 -3.80 24.74
CA MET A 1 0.40 -3.97 24.20
C MET A 1 0.41 -4.03 22.68
N PHE A 2 -0.39 -4.92 22.04
CA PHE A 2 -0.53 -5.01 20.57
C PHE A 2 -0.77 -3.67 19.85
N GLY A 3 -1.79 -2.90 20.26
CA GLY A 3 -2.13 -1.64 19.56
C GLY A 3 -1.05 -0.56 19.61
N ILE A 4 -0.22 -0.53 20.67
CA ILE A 4 0.90 0.42 20.80
C ILE A 4 2.03 0.03 19.84
N VAL A 5 2.34 -1.27 19.76
CA VAL A 5 3.36 -1.78 18.82
C VAL A 5 2.93 -1.52 17.38
N LEU A 6 1.68 -1.80 17.03
CA LEU A 6 1.17 -1.54 15.69
C LEU A 6 1.22 -0.04 15.34
N ALA A 7 0.82 0.84 16.26
CA ALA A 7 0.88 2.28 16.04
C ALA A 7 2.31 2.78 15.76
N ASP A 8 3.30 2.33 16.55
CA ASP A 8 4.72 2.65 16.32
C ASP A 8 5.23 2.13 14.97
N GLN A 9 4.89 0.89 14.59
CA GLN A 9 5.33 0.32 13.32
C GLN A 9 4.70 1.03 12.11
N LEU A 10 3.43 1.45 12.21
CA LEU A 10 2.75 2.22 11.17
C LEU A 10 3.30 3.65 11.06
N ASP A 11 3.68 4.28 12.17
CA ASP A 11 4.33 5.59 12.15
C ASP A 11 5.70 5.52 11.47
N ARG A 12 6.48 4.45 11.71
CA ARG A 12 7.74 4.21 10.99
C ARG A 12 7.52 4.00 9.50
N LEU A 13 6.54 3.18 9.10
CA LEU A 13 6.16 3.02 7.70
C LEU A 13 5.80 4.37 7.07
N ALA A 14 4.98 5.18 7.74
CA ALA A 14 4.54 6.47 7.22
C ALA A 14 5.69 7.47 7.01
N LYS A 15 6.75 7.37 7.82
CA LYS A 15 7.98 8.19 7.68
C LYS A 15 8.89 7.71 6.55
N MET A 16 8.90 6.41 6.26
CA MET A 16 9.76 5.81 5.24
C MET A 16 9.13 5.82 3.84
N VAL A 17 7.80 5.67 3.76
CA VAL A 17 7.07 5.52 2.50
C VAL A 17 6.09 6.68 2.31
N GLU A 18 6.59 7.72 1.63
CA GLU A 18 5.84 8.92 1.30
C GLU A 18 5.13 8.78 -0.05
N LEU A 19 3.84 9.09 -0.09
CA LEU A 19 3.09 9.15 -1.35
C LEU A 19 3.20 10.58 -1.90
N ARG A 20 3.76 10.71 -3.11
CA ARG A 20 4.00 12.00 -3.77
C ARG A 20 3.29 12.08 -5.11
N ALA A 21 2.69 13.23 -5.39
CA ALA A 21 1.89 13.49 -6.59
C ALA A 21 2.65 13.34 -7.92
N ASP A 22 3.98 13.40 -7.90
CA ASP A 22 4.85 13.23 -9.07
C ASP A 22 5.30 11.80 -9.34
N ARG A 23 5.09 10.88 -8.39
CA ARG A 23 5.56 9.48 -8.49
C ARG A 23 4.61 8.46 -7.85
N ILE A 24 3.29 8.64 -8.04
CA ILE A 24 2.26 7.73 -7.48
C ILE A 24 2.52 6.25 -7.78
N PRO A 25 2.97 5.82 -8.98
CA PRO A 25 3.28 4.40 -9.21
C PRO A 25 4.41 3.86 -8.34
N GLU A 26 5.46 4.66 -8.07
CA GLU A 26 6.60 4.25 -7.23
C GLU A 26 6.19 3.98 -5.78
N PHE A 27 5.16 4.68 -5.27
CA PHE A 27 4.62 4.43 -3.93
C PHE A 27 4.24 2.95 -3.73
N VAL A 28 3.70 2.28 -4.78
CA VAL A 28 3.34 0.86 -4.69
C VAL A 28 4.58 -0.01 -4.51
N GLY A 29 5.66 0.29 -5.22
CA GLY A 29 6.95 -0.40 -5.10
C GLY A 29 7.58 -0.16 -3.74
N GLU A 30 7.67 1.10 -3.30
CA GLU A 30 8.23 1.49 -2.01
C GLU A 30 7.46 0.85 -0.84
N LEU A 31 6.12 0.79 -0.92
CA LEU A 31 5.29 0.13 0.09
C LEU A 31 5.49 -1.40 0.08
N PHE A 32 5.56 -2.02 -1.10
CA PHE A 32 5.82 -3.45 -1.24
C PHE A 32 7.18 -3.81 -0.64
N ASP A 33 8.24 -3.07 -0.97
CA ASP A 33 9.60 -3.30 -0.47
C ASP A 33 9.62 -3.24 1.05
N TYR A 34 9.05 -2.19 1.65
CA TYR A 34 8.98 -2.05 3.10
C TYR A 34 8.21 -3.21 3.75
N CYS A 35 7.00 -3.52 3.26
CA CYS A 35 6.18 -4.58 3.85
C CYS A 35 6.78 -5.98 3.65
N ALA A 36 7.55 -6.21 2.57
CA ALA A 36 8.26 -7.46 2.33
C ALA A 36 9.46 -7.62 3.27
N GLU A 37 10.12 -6.52 3.65
CA GLU A 37 11.18 -6.50 4.67
C GLU A 37 10.65 -6.60 6.10
N HIS A 38 9.40 -6.17 6.32
CA HIS A 38 8.71 -6.13 7.61
C HIS A 38 7.45 -7.00 7.68
N PRO A 39 7.54 -8.33 7.49
CA PRO A 39 6.35 -9.20 7.44
C PRO A 39 5.61 -9.30 8.78
N GLU A 40 6.21 -8.88 9.90
CA GLU A 40 5.55 -8.70 11.19
C GLU A 40 4.48 -7.60 11.15
N LEU A 41 4.74 -6.48 10.46
CA LEU A 41 3.78 -5.38 10.34
C LEU A 41 2.54 -5.85 9.58
N VAL A 42 2.73 -6.55 8.46
CA VAL A 42 1.64 -7.13 7.65
C VAL A 42 0.73 -8.01 8.53
N ARG A 43 1.32 -8.87 9.38
CA ARG A 43 0.55 -9.71 10.30
C ARG A 43 -0.19 -8.91 11.36
N LEU A 44 0.44 -7.86 11.92
CA LEU A 44 -0.23 -7.00 12.91
C LEU A 44 -1.44 -6.30 12.29
N VAL A 45 -1.34 -5.80 11.06
CA VAL A 45 -2.49 -5.18 10.36
C VAL A 45 -3.61 -6.20 10.13
N GLN A 46 -3.30 -7.44 9.75
CA GLN A 46 -4.32 -8.50 9.65
C GLN A 46 -5.00 -8.79 10.99
N TRP A 47 -4.22 -8.87 12.06
CA TRP A 47 -4.77 -9.06 13.40
C TRP A 47 -5.65 -7.89 13.84
N GLU A 48 -5.28 -6.64 13.54
CA GLU A 48 -6.12 -5.46 13.80
C GLU A 48 -7.47 -5.60 13.11
N ALA A 49 -7.46 -5.95 11.83
CA ALA A 49 -8.68 -6.14 11.03
C ALA A 49 -9.58 -7.27 11.55
N LEU A 50 -9.01 -8.34 12.13
CA LEU A 50 -9.76 -9.46 12.70
C LEU A 50 -10.26 -9.18 14.13
N SER A 51 -9.56 -8.32 14.88
CA SER A 51 -9.76 -8.20 16.33
C SER A 51 -10.63 -7.00 16.73
N LEU A 52 -10.67 -5.95 15.90
CA LEU A 52 -11.26 -4.67 16.28
C LEU A 52 -12.31 -4.20 15.25
N PRO A 53 -13.38 -3.50 15.70
CA PRO A 53 -14.24 -2.77 14.80
C PRO A 53 -13.45 -1.71 14.02
N ALA A 54 -13.76 -1.54 12.73
CA ALA A 54 -13.00 -0.66 11.83
C ALA A 54 -12.88 0.80 12.31
N ASN A 55 -13.87 1.30 13.05
CA ASN A 55 -13.89 2.66 13.59
C ASN A 55 -13.33 2.78 15.03
N GLN A 56 -12.78 1.71 15.59
CA GLN A 56 -12.26 1.67 16.97
C GLN A 56 -10.80 1.20 17.03
N VAL A 57 -10.08 1.29 15.90
CA VAL A 57 -8.66 0.95 15.84
C VAL A 57 -7.80 2.02 16.55
N PRO A 58 -6.66 1.65 17.14
CA PRO A 58 -5.71 2.59 17.74
C PRO A 58 -5.29 3.68 16.76
N GLY A 59 -5.27 4.93 17.24
CA GLY A 59 -4.86 6.09 16.44
C GLY A 59 -5.79 6.43 15.27
N PHE A 60 -7.07 6.00 15.31
CA PHE A 60 -8.01 6.18 14.19
C PHE A 60 -8.02 7.59 13.60
N ALA A 61 -8.10 8.63 14.43
CA ALA A 61 -8.15 10.03 13.98
C ALA A 61 -6.84 10.49 13.31
N GLU A 62 -5.70 10.16 13.91
CA GLU A 62 -4.37 10.49 13.41
C GLU A 62 -4.08 9.76 12.09
N ARG A 63 -4.38 8.46 12.05
CA ARG A 63 -4.27 7.64 10.83
C ARG A 63 -5.20 8.13 9.72
N SER A 64 -6.44 8.49 10.06
CA SER A 64 -7.38 9.08 9.11
C SER A 64 -6.85 10.36 8.48
N THR A 65 -6.21 11.22 9.28
CA THR A 65 -5.55 12.44 8.78
C THR A 65 -4.39 12.12 7.84
N SER A 66 -3.55 11.14 8.19
CA SER A 66 -2.45 10.67 7.33
C SER A 66 -2.95 10.08 6.00
N TYR A 67 -4.00 9.25 6.02
CA TYR A 67 -4.60 8.73 4.80
C TYR A 67 -5.25 9.84 3.96
N GLN A 68 -5.86 10.85 4.58
CA GLN A 68 -6.41 11.99 3.85
C GLN A 68 -5.31 12.77 3.11
N ALA A 69 -4.15 12.98 3.72
CA ALA A 69 -3.00 13.60 3.03
C ALA A 69 -2.54 12.81 1.79
N LYS A 70 -2.56 11.47 1.86
CA LYS A 70 -2.25 10.62 0.69
C LYS A 70 -3.33 10.71 -0.39
N VAL A 71 -4.61 10.79 -0.02
CA VAL A 71 -5.72 11.03 -0.96
C VAL A 71 -5.57 12.40 -1.64
N ASP A 72 -5.18 13.44 -0.90
CA ASP A 72 -5.00 14.79 -1.45
C ASP A 72 -3.81 14.84 -2.44
N ALA A 73 -2.76 14.07 -2.21
CA ALA A 73 -1.65 13.94 -3.15
C ALA A 73 -2.05 13.20 -4.45
N ILE A 74 -2.98 12.23 -4.40
CA ILE A 74 -3.57 11.64 -5.62
C ILE A 74 -4.40 12.68 -6.35
N ALA A 75 -5.22 13.47 -5.63
CA ALA A 75 -6.02 14.54 -6.23
C ALA A 75 -5.13 15.63 -6.87
N GLU A 76 -3.97 15.93 -6.30
CA GLU A 76 -2.96 16.78 -6.93
C GLU A 76 -2.41 16.13 -8.22
N ALA A 77 -2.06 14.85 -8.20
CA ALA A 77 -1.61 14.15 -9.39
C ALA A 77 -2.66 14.19 -10.52
N GLN A 78 -3.96 14.15 -10.19
CA GLN A 78 -5.05 14.34 -11.14
C GLN A 78 -5.09 15.76 -11.72
N ARG A 79 -4.95 16.80 -10.89
CA ARG A 79 -4.87 18.20 -11.34
C ARG A 79 -3.66 18.45 -12.26
N LEU A 80 -2.57 17.72 -12.05
CA LEU A 80 -1.36 17.75 -12.88
C LEU A 80 -1.45 16.88 -14.14
N GLY A 81 -2.58 16.21 -14.39
CA GLY A 81 -2.80 15.35 -15.56
C GLY A 81 -1.96 14.07 -15.57
N ARG A 82 -1.51 13.61 -14.40
CA ARG A 82 -0.72 12.37 -14.23
C ARG A 82 -1.56 11.16 -13.86
N VAL A 83 -2.70 11.40 -13.24
CA VAL A 83 -3.69 10.37 -12.88
C VAL A 83 -5.00 10.71 -13.58
N ASP A 84 -5.71 9.71 -14.09
CA ASP A 84 -7.04 9.87 -14.69
C ASP A 84 -7.98 10.61 -13.72
N PRO A 85 -8.49 11.80 -14.09
CA PRO A 85 -9.36 12.60 -13.21
C PRO A 85 -10.74 11.97 -12.99
N GLN A 86 -11.11 10.94 -13.75
CA GLN A 86 -12.37 10.20 -13.55
C GLN A 86 -12.29 9.16 -12.43
N LEU A 87 -11.09 8.82 -11.94
CA LEU A 87 -10.92 7.89 -10.84
C LEU A 87 -11.18 8.57 -9.49
N ASP A 88 -11.92 7.92 -8.60
CA ASP A 88 -12.07 8.40 -7.22
C ASP A 88 -10.72 8.24 -6.47
N PRO A 89 -10.08 9.32 -6.00
CA PRO A 89 -8.77 9.26 -5.37
C PRO A 89 -8.75 8.41 -4.09
N ARG A 90 -9.89 8.29 -3.39
CA ARG A 90 -10.01 7.43 -2.20
C ARG A 90 -9.94 5.95 -2.57
N ARG A 91 -10.61 5.58 -3.66
CA ARG A 91 -10.58 4.19 -4.17
C ARG A 91 -9.23 3.83 -4.77
N VAL A 92 -8.61 4.79 -5.46
CA VAL A 92 -7.22 4.63 -5.95
C VAL A 92 -6.30 4.32 -4.78
N MET A 93 -6.34 5.11 -3.70
CA MET A 93 -5.49 4.88 -2.53
C MET A 93 -5.64 3.46 -1.95
N LEU A 94 -6.88 2.99 -1.76
CA LEU A 94 -7.15 1.64 -1.25
C LEU A 94 -6.59 0.55 -2.18
N LEU A 95 -6.77 0.71 -3.49
CA LEU A 95 -6.30 -0.26 -4.47
C LEU A 95 -4.78 -0.26 -4.60
N LEU A 96 -4.10 0.88 -4.45
CA LEU A 96 -2.63 0.93 -4.45
C LEU A 96 -2.04 0.21 -3.23
N ILE A 97 -2.64 0.36 -2.04
CA ILE A 97 -2.24 -0.41 -0.85
C ILE A 97 -2.49 -1.91 -1.09
N GLY A 98 -3.70 -2.27 -1.52
CA GLY A 98 -4.05 -3.66 -1.79
C GLY A 98 -3.12 -4.30 -2.83
N MET A 99 -2.77 -3.57 -3.88
CA MET A 99 -1.82 -4.01 -4.91
C MET A 99 -0.43 -4.28 -4.33
N ALA A 100 0.08 -3.39 -3.48
CA ALA A 100 1.37 -3.56 -2.84
C ALA A 100 1.41 -4.75 -1.86
N GLU A 101 0.34 -4.97 -1.10
CA GLU A 101 0.41 -5.84 0.09
C GLU A 101 -0.32 -7.18 -0.05
N TRP A 102 -1.21 -7.34 -1.03
CA TRP A 102 -2.10 -8.53 -1.10
C TRP A 102 -1.33 -9.85 -1.06
N THR A 103 -0.27 -9.99 -1.85
CA THR A 103 0.54 -11.21 -1.88
C THR A 103 1.27 -11.47 -0.55
N LEU A 104 1.54 -10.41 0.22
CA LEU A 104 2.15 -10.48 1.55
C LEU A 104 1.12 -10.86 2.62
N TYR A 105 -0.14 -10.46 2.45
CA TYR A 105 -1.25 -10.88 3.30
C TYR A 105 -1.62 -12.35 3.11
N VAL A 106 -1.48 -12.88 1.90
CA VAL A 106 -1.87 -14.26 1.56
C VAL A 106 -0.74 -15.07 0.89
N PRO A 107 0.42 -15.25 1.56
CA PRO A 107 1.60 -15.88 0.95
C PRO A 107 1.33 -17.32 0.47
N GLN A 108 0.41 -18.04 1.12
CA GLN A 108 -0.02 -19.37 0.70
C GLN A 108 -0.79 -19.34 -0.63
N LEU A 109 -1.68 -18.36 -0.86
CA LEU A 109 -2.37 -18.22 -2.14
C LEU A 109 -1.40 -17.74 -3.23
N ALA A 110 -0.52 -16.79 -2.91
CA ALA A 110 0.51 -16.33 -3.84
C ALA A 110 1.39 -17.50 -4.32
N THR A 111 1.81 -18.37 -3.39
CA THR A 111 2.60 -19.58 -3.71
C THR A 111 1.80 -20.57 -4.57
N MET A 112 0.53 -20.82 -4.24
CA MET A 112 -0.33 -21.73 -5.02
C MET A 112 -0.54 -21.24 -6.45
N ILE A 113 -0.70 -19.93 -6.66
CA ILE A 113 -0.94 -19.32 -7.97
C ILE A 113 0.37 -19.23 -8.78
N ALA A 114 1.46 -18.83 -8.14
CA ALA A 114 2.77 -18.69 -8.80
C ALA A 114 3.46 -20.05 -9.07
N GLY A 115 3.02 -21.11 -8.39
CA GLY A 115 3.60 -22.46 -8.50
C GLY A 115 4.91 -22.65 -7.74
N ALA A 116 5.44 -21.59 -7.11
CA ALA A 116 6.63 -21.62 -6.27
C ALA A 116 6.60 -20.46 -5.25
N PRO A 117 7.37 -20.55 -4.14
CA PRO A 117 7.54 -19.42 -3.23
C PRO A 117 8.11 -18.20 -3.97
N THR A 118 7.63 -17.00 -3.62
CA THR A 118 8.01 -15.72 -4.21
C THR A 118 8.83 -14.87 -3.24
N ASN A 119 9.90 -15.46 -2.67
CA ASN A 119 10.66 -14.86 -1.57
C ASN A 119 12.17 -14.73 -1.83
N SER A 120 12.67 -15.03 -3.03
CA SER A 120 14.04 -14.67 -3.41
C SER A 120 14.16 -13.15 -3.62
N ALA A 121 15.37 -12.61 -3.55
CA ALA A 121 15.61 -11.19 -3.81
C ALA A 121 15.25 -10.81 -5.26
N GLU A 122 15.56 -11.68 -6.21
CA GLU A 122 15.22 -11.52 -7.63
C GLU A 122 13.70 -11.51 -7.84
N GLN A 123 12.98 -12.47 -7.26
CA GLN A 123 11.51 -12.53 -7.34
C GLN A 123 10.84 -11.30 -6.72
N ARG A 124 11.40 -10.76 -5.62
CA ARG A 124 10.90 -9.51 -5.04
C ARG A 124 11.13 -8.33 -5.97
N ALA A 125 12.32 -8.21 -6.58
CA ALA A 125 12.61 -7.15 -7.52
C ALA A 125 11.69 -7.21 -8.76
N ASP A 126 11.45 -8.41 -9.30
CA ASP A 126 10.55 -8.63 -10.42
C ASP A 126 9.11 -8.26 -10.06
N GLN A 127 8.64 -8.69 -8.88
CA GLN A 127 7.31 -8.34 -8.37
C GLN A 127 7.18 -6.82 -8.19
N ARG A 128 8.16 -6.16 -7.58
CA ARG A 128 8.20 -4.69 -7.43
C ARG A 128 8.06 -4.00 -8.79
N ALA A 129 8.87 -4.39 -9.78
CA ALA A 129 8.82 -3.81 -11.12
C ALA A 129 7.47 -4.02 -11.81
N PHE A 130 6.88 -5.22 -11.67
CA PHE A 130 5.55 -5.53 -12.18
C PHE A 130 4.47 -4.65 -11.54
N LEU A 131 4.48 -4.52 -10.21
CA LEU A 131 3.50 -3.72 -9.47
C LEU A 131 3.55 -2.23 -9.87
N VAL A 132 4.76 -1.66 -9.95
CA VAL A 132 4.95 -0.26 -10.39
C VAL A 132 4.45 -0.04 -11.82
N THR A 133 4.79 -0.96 -12.74
CA THR A 133 4.35 -0.88 -14.14
C THR A 133 2.83 -0.97 -14.25
N LEU A 134 2.21 -1.88 -13.48
CA LEU A 134 0.76 -2.05 -13.50
C LEU A 134 0.04 -0.84 -12.90
N ALA A 135 0.55 -0.31 -11.78
CA ALA A 135 0.03 0.91 -11.16
C ALA A 135 0.08 2.08 -12.14
N GLN A 136 1.20 2.26 -12.86
CA GLN A 136 1.32 3.29 -13.90
C GLN A 136 0.22 3.16 -14.95
N ARG A 137 0.06 1.97 -15.55
CA ARG A 137 -0.96 1.72 -16.59
C ARG A 137 -2.39 1.94 -16.11
N LEU A 138 -2.68 1.60 -14.85
CA LEU A 138 -4.01 1.79 -14.27
C LEU A 138 -4.33 3.26 -13.99
N LEU A 139 -3.32 4.07 -13.72
CA LEU A 139 -3.47 5.47 -13.36
C LEU A 139 -3.45 6.41 -14.56
N GLU A 140 -2.88 5.98 -15.69
CA GLU A 140 -2.74 6.79 -16.90
C GLU A 140 -4.10 7.40 -17.35
N PRO A 141 -4.17 8.71 -17.60
CA PRO A 141 -5.38 9.34 -18.12
C PRO A 141 -5.83 8.70 -19.44
N ARG A 142 -7.08 8.23 -19.48
CA ARG A 142 -7.66 7.75 -20.74
C ARG A 142 -8.02 8.93 -21.63
N ARG A 143 -7.52 8.91 -22.86
CA ARG A 143 -7.86 9.88 -23.91
C ARG A 143 -9.27 9.65 -24.45
#